data_AF-A0A645IKI5-F1
#
_entry.id   AF-A0A645IKI5-F1
#
_cell.length_a   1.000
_cell.length_b   1.000
_cell.length_c   1.000
_cell.angle_alpha   90.00
_cell.angle_beta   90.00
_cell.angle_gamma   90.00
#
_symmetry.space_group_name_H-M   'P 1'
#
loop_
_entity.id
_entity.type
_entity.pdbx_description
1 polymer ?
#
loop_
_entity_poly.entity_id
_entity_poly.type
_entity_poly.pdbx_seq_one_letter_code
_entity_poly.pdbx_strand_id
1 'polypeptide(L)' 'MQCPFIYQNIESLKEYCDQNHIMAFFKQVHSLDEAKDLPCVFNNYGIFYKGSFQTVNLINPESLTKILNK' A
#
# COMPACT_ATOMS: atom_id res chain seq x y z
N MET A 1 -13.86 6.46 10.90
CA MET A 1 -14.51 5.94 9.67
C MET A 1 -13.38 5.53 8.73
N GLN A 2 -13.13 4.23 8.59
CA GLN A 2 -12.19 3.75 7.57
C GLN A 2 -12.86 3.95 6.21
N CYS A 3 -12.18 4.60 5.25
CA CYS A 3 -12.73 4.74 3.91
C CYS A 3 -12.91 3.33 3.31
N PRO A 4 -14.14 2.92 2.93
CA PRO A 4 -14.40 1.54 2.48
C PRO A 4 -13.55 1.16 1.26
N PHE A 5 -13.22 2.14 0.42
CA PHE A 5 -12.38 1.97 -0.76
C PHE A 5 -10.93 1.56 -0.45
N ILE A 6 -10.38 1.95 0.70
CA ILE A 6 -9.00 1.57 1.09
C ILE A 6 -8.96 0.08 1.40
N TYR A 7 -9.92 -0.41 2.19
CA TYR A 7 -9.99 -1.82 2.55
C TYR A 7 -10.17 -2.69 1.31
N GLN A 8 -11.13 -2.33 0.45
CA GLN A 8 -11.36 -3.05 -0.80
C GLN A 8 -10.12 -3.05 -1.71
N ASN A 9 -9.42 -1.91 -1.81
CA ASN A 9 -8.19 -1.82 -2.59
C ASN A 9 -7.08 -2.71 -2.04
N ILE A 10 -6.89 -2.75 -0.72
CA ILE A 10 -5.91 -3.61 -0.06
C ILE A 10 -6.20 -5.08 -0.36
N GLU A 11 -7.46 -5.52 -0.22
CA GLU A 11 -7.83 -6.91 -0.50
C GLU A 11 -7.58 -7.28 -1.97
N SER A 12 -7.99 -6.41 -2.92
CA SER A 12 -7.70 -6.63 -4.34
C SER A 12 -6.20 -6.69 -4.65
N LEU A 13 -5.37 -5.89 -3.97
CA LEU A 13 -3.92 -5.94 -4.14
C LEU A 13 -3.30 -7.20 -3.53
N LYS A 14 -3.80 -7.67 -2.39
CA LYS A 14 -3.38 -8.95 -1.79
C LYS A 14 -3.65 -10.10 -2.75
N GLU A 15 -4.89 -10.22 -3.22
CA GLU A 15 -5.29 -11.26 -4.18
C GLU A 15 -4.42 -11.22 -5.45
N TYR A 16 -4.19 -10.02 -6.01
CA TYR A 16 -3.35 -9.87 -7.20
C TYR A 16 -1.89 -10.29 -6.93
N CYS A 17 -1.32 -9.87 -5.79
CA CYS A 17 0.04 -10.25 -5.42
C CYS A 17 0.16 -11.78 -5.23
N ASP A 18 -0.80 -12.40 -4.55
CA ASP A 18 -0.81 -13.85 -4.30
C ASP A 18 -0.92 -14.63 -5.61
N GLN A 19 -1.85 -14.25 -6.51
CA GLN A 19 -2.03 -14.89 -7.81
C GLN A 19 -0.79 -14.79 -8.72
N ASN A 20 -0.05 -13.68 -8.62
CA ASN A 20 1.14 -13.42 -9.45
C ASN A 20 2.46 -13.75 -8.74
N HIS A 21 2.41 -14.38 -7.56
CA HIS A 21 3.58 -14.72 -6.74
C HIS A 21 4.49 -13.51 -6.45
N ILE A 22 3.90 -12.33 -6.26
CA ILE A 22 4.58 -11.10 -5.91
C ILE A 22 4.71 -11.02 -4.39
N MET A 23 5.94 -10.94 -3.89
CA MET A 23 6.19 -10.75 -2.46
C MET A 23 5.81 -9.33 -2.05
N ALA A 24 4.70 -9.18 -1.31
CA ALA A 24 4.22 -7.92 -0.79
C ALA A 24 3.89 -8.02 0.70
N PHE A 25 4.16 -6.95 1.45
CA PHE A 25 3.84 -6.86 2.87
C PHE A 25 2.75 -5.83 3.09
N PHE A 26 1.69 -6.22 3.80
CA PHE A 26 0.58 -5.34 4.16
C PHE A 26 0.62 -5.09 5.66
N LYS A 27 1.09 -3.90 6.06
CA LYS A 27 1.20 -3.50 7.47
C LYS A 27 0.01 -2.62 7.85
N GLN A 28 -0.82 -3.10 8.76
CA GLN A 28 -1.84 -2.26 9.39
C GLN A 28 -1.18 -1.40 10.48
N VAL A 29 -1.53 -0.12 10.49
CA VAL A 29 -1.05 0.86 11.47
C VAL A 29 -2.19 1.13 12.44
N HIS A 30 -1.96 0.96 13.73
CA HIS A 30 -3.03 0.98 14.73
C HIS A 30 -3.06 2.28 15.55
N SER A 31 -1.94 3.00 15.63
CA SER A 31 -1.81 4.20 16.45
C SER A 31 -1.33 5.42 15.65
N LEU A 32 -1.64 6.60 16.18
CA LEU A 32 -1.18 7.87 15.61
C LEU A 32 0.34 7.99 15.66
N ASP A 33 0.96 7.49 16.74
CA ASP A 33 2.41 7.58 16.93
C ASP A 33 3.14 6.65 15.95
N GLU A 34 2.66 5.41 15.75
CA GLU A 34 3.18 4.55 14.67
C GLU A 34 3.09 5.20 13.30
N ALA A 35 1.98 5.89 13.01
CA ALA A 35 1.78 6.55 11.73
C ALA A 35 2.74 7.74 11.52
N LYS A 36 3.13 8.45 12.59
CA LYS A 36 4.09 9.56 12.55
C LYS A 36 5.53 9.09 12.34
N ASP A 37 5.86 7.87 12.80
CA ASP A 37 7.19 7.30 12.66
C ASP A 37 7.46 6.70 11.27
N LEU A 38 6.44 6.59 10.42
CA LEU A 38 6.60 6.09 9.05
C LEU A 38 7.32 7.11 8.16
N PRO A 39 8.23 6.67 7.26
CA PRO A 39 8.97 7.56 6.37
C PRO A 39 8.13 8.01 5.15
N CYS A 40 6.93 8.56 5.39
CA CYS A 40 6.05 9.11 4.37
C CYS A 40 5.26 10.31 4.87
N VAL A 41 4.54 10.96 3.97
CA VAL A 41 3.55 11.98 4.36
C VAL A 41 2.47 11.34 5.24
N PHE A 42 2.00 12.09 6.24
CA PHE A 42 0.98 11.60 7.17
C PHE A 42 -0.36 11.37 6.44
N ASN A 43 -0.71 10.10 6.25
CA ASN A 43 -1.88 9.67 5.49
C ASN A 43 -2.40 8.31 6.01
N ASN A 44 -3.62 7.94 5.63
CA ASN A 44 -4.25 6.68 6.02
C ASN A 44 -3.87 5.49 5.13
N TYR A 45 -3.14 5.74 4.04
CA TYR A 45 -2.65 4.75 3.10
C TYR A 45 -1.30 5.19 2.53
N GLY A 46 -0.41 4.23 2.26
CA GLY A 46 0.90 4.51 1.68
C GLY A 46 1.52 3.26 1.08
N ILE A 47 2.13 3.43 -0.10
CA ILE A 47 2.84 2.36 -0.80
C ILE A 47 4.33 2.65 -0.78
N PHE A 48 5.10 1.62 -0.46
CA PHE A 48 6.55 1.65 -0.46
C PHE A 48 7.08 0.58 -1.41
N TYR A 49 8.15 0.90 -2.12
CA TYR A 49 8.85 -0.04 -2.98
C TYR A 49 10.36 0.22 -2.90
N LYS A 50 11.16 -0.84 -2.76
CA LYS A 50 12.62 -0.75 -2.57
C LYS A 50 13.04 0.26 -1.49
N GLY A 51 12.33 0.25 -0.35
CA GLY A 51 12.60 1.15 0.79
C GLY A 51 12.19 2.62 0.59
N SER A 52 11.61 2.98 -0.57
CA SER A 52 11.21 4.35 -0.89
C SER A 52 9.69 4.49 -0.96
N PHE A 53 9.17 5.57 -0.39
CA PHE A 53 7.77 5.96 -0.54
C PHE A 53 7.41 6.21 -2.02
N GLN A 54 6.28 5.69 -2.46
CA GLN A 54 5.82 5.80 -3.85
C GLN A 54 4.59 6.70 -3.99
N THR A 55 3.55 6.46 -3.20
CA THR A 55 2.27 7.20 -3.31
C THR A 55 1.35 6.95 -2.12
N VAL A 56 0.44 7.90 -1.86
CA VAL A 56 -0.72 7.75 -0.96
C VAL A 56 -2.03 7.50 -1.73
N ASN A 57 -1.98 7.50 -3.06
CA ASN A 57 -3.16 7.21 -3.87
C ASN A 57 -3.39 5.70 -3.95
N LEU A 58 -4.66 5.30 -3.95
CA LEU A 58 -5.05 3.93 -4.27
C LEU A 58 -4.57 3.55 -5.67
N ILE A 59 -4.05 2.34 -5.81
CA ILE A 59 -3.53 1.85 -7.09
C ILE A 59 -4.29 0.63 -7.57
N ASN A 60 -4.28 0.42 -8.88
CA ASN A 60 -4.78 -0.80 -9.51
C ASN A 60 -3.61 -1.72 -9.91
N PRO A 61 -3.87 -2.95 -10.36
CA PRO A 61 -2.84 -3.87 -10.83
C PRO A 61 -1.91 -3.29 -11.90
N GLU A 62 -2.43 -2.50 -12.84
CA GLU A 62 -1.60 -1.86 -13.88
C GLU A 62 -0.56 -0.89 -13.29
N SER A 63 -0.98 -0.08 -12.32
CA SER A 63 -0.13 0.88 -11.61
C SER A 63 0.89 0.16 -10.73
N LEU A 64 0.50 -0.96 -10.10
CA LEU A 64 1.43 -1.81 -9.36
C LEU A 64 2.52 -2.35 -10.27
N THR A 65 2.18 -2.87 -11.45
CA THR A 65 3.16 -3.35 -12.44
C THR A 65 4.12 -2.24 -12.86
N LYS A 66 3.65 -1.00 -13.03
CA LYS A 66 4.52 0.16 -13.31
C LYS A 66 5.49 0.43 -12.16
N ILE A 67 5.06 0.29 -10.91
CA ILE A 67 5.93 0.45 -9.73
C ILE A 67 6.99 -0.67 -9.69
N LEU A 68 6.61 -1.91 -9.97
CA LEU A 68 7.51 -3.06 -9.95
C LEU A 68 8.57 -3.04 -11.06
N ASN A 69 8.28 -2.35 -12.17
CA ASN A 69 9.21 -2.16 -13.28
C ASN A 69 10.17 -0.96 -13.12
N LYS A 70 10.10 -0.22 -12.00
CA LYS A 70 11.08 0.82 -11.65
C LYS A 70 12.36 0.22 -11.05
#